data_AF-A0A0W0TV13-F1
#
_entry.id   AF-A0A0W0TV13-F1
#
_cell.length_a   1.000
_cell.length_b   1.000
_cell.length_c   1.000
_cell.angle_alpha   90.00
_cell.angle_beta   90.00
_cell.angle_gamma   90.00
#
_symmetry.space_group_name_H-M   'P 1'
#
loop_
_entity.id
_entity.type
_entity.pdbx_description
1 polymer ?
#
loop_
_entity_poly.entity_id
_entity_poly.type
_entity_poly.pdbx_seq_one_letter_code
_entity_poly.pdbx_strand_id
1 'polypeptide(L)' 'MTDYNITVGQELIPELLTSQGGLAKLVESVLNQILEAQATETLVAGRYERNEERAGYR' A
#
# COMPACT_ATOMS: atom_id res chain seq x y z
N MET A 1 -0.43 -11.54 13.35
CA MET A 1 0.37 -10.34 13.01
C MET A 1 0.95 -10.63 11.66
N THR A 2 0.39 -10.02 10.61
CA THR A 2 0.71 -10.31 9.21
C THR A 2 1.96 -9.52 8.82
N ASP A 3 2.94 -10.19 8.20
CA ASP A 3 4.11 -9.56 7.61
C ASP A 3 3.71 -8.74 6.38
N TYR A 4 4.05 -7.44 6.35
CA TYR A 4 3.80 -6.59 5.19
C TYR A 4 5.01 -6.63 4.24
N ASN A 5 4.82 -7.19 3.05
CA ASN A 5 5.84 -7.14 2.00
C ASN A 5 5.78 -5.78 1.29
N ILE A 6 6.69 -4.88 1.68
CA ILE A 6 6.74 -3.51 1.15
C ILE A 6 7.72 -3.48 -0.01
N THR A 7 7.28 -3.02 -1.17
CA THR A 7 8.11 -2.91 -2.37
C THR A 7 8.39 -1.44 -2.63
N VAL A 8 9.64 -1.02 -2.49
CA VAL A 8 10.07 0.36 -2.79
C VAL A 8 10.61 0.41 -4.21
N GLY A 9 10.03 1.28 -5.04
CA GLY A 9 10.50 1.51 -6.41
C GLY A 9 11.88 2.17 -6.41
N GLN A 10 12.81 1.61 -7.20
CA GLN A 10 14.20 2.10 -7.30
C GLN A 10 14.28 3.56 -7.79
N GLU A 11 13.24 4.03 -8.47
CA GLU A 11 13.06 5.41 -8.96
C GLU A 11 12.78 6.44 -7.86
N LEU A 12 12.32 6.00 -6.68
CA LEU A 12 12.08 6.88 -5.53
C LEU A 12 13.36 7.13 -4.71
N ILE A 13 14.38 6.28 -4.89
CA ILE A 13 15.66 6.39 -4.18
C ILE A 13 16.43 7.68 -4.59
N PRO A 14 16.55 8.03 -5.88
CA PRO A 14 17.14 9.31 -6.30
C PRO A 14 16.37 10.52 -5.77
N GLU A 15 15.02 10.51 -5.82
CA GLU A 15 14.20 11.61 -5.32
C GLU A 15 14.39 11.83 -3.81
N LEU A 16 14.58 10.76 -3.03
CA LEU A 16 14.87 10.83 -1.60
C LEU A 16 16.20 11.53 -1.30
N LEU A 17 17.20 11.35 -2.17
CA LEU A 17 18.55 11.88 -2.02
C LEU A 17 18.70 13.30 -2.58
N THR A 18 17.80 13.73 -3.49
CA THR A 18 17.94 15.00 -4.22
C THR A 18 16.84 16.03 -3.91
N SER A 19 15.68 15.61 -3.41
CA SER A 19 14.54 16.50 -3.19
C SER A 19 13.97 16.39 -1.78
N GLN A 20 13.68 17.53 -1.17
CA GLN A 20 13.05 17.63 0.15
C GLN A 20 11.64 16.98 0.19
N GLY A 21 11.03 16.72 -0.97
CA GLY A 21 9.74 16.02 -1.11
C GLY A 21 9.84 14.51 -1.42
N GLY A 22 11.04 13.97 -1.70
CA GLY A 22 11.20 12.55 -2.04
C GLY A 22 10.87 11.61 -0.88
N LEU A 23 11.23 12.00 0.35
CA LEU A 23 10.87 11.26 1.56
C LEU A 23 9.36 11.21 1.77
N ALA A 24 8.65 12.32 1.52
CA ALA A 24 7.20 12.38 1.65
C ALA A 24 6.51 11.41 0.68
N LYS A 25 6.97 11.34 -0.58
CA LYS A 25 6.46 10.39 -1.57
C LYS A 25 6.75 8.93 -1.22
N LEU A 26 7.92 8.64 -0.65
CA LEU A 26 8.24 7.28 -0.21
C LEU A 26 7.36 6.88 0.97
N VAL A 27 7.18 7.76 1.96
CA VAL A 27 6.28 7.52 3.09
C VAL A 27 4.84 7.33 2.61
N GLU A 28 4.37 8.15 1.67
CA GLU A 28 3.05 8.02 1.05
C GLU A 28 2.90 6.67 0.32
N SER A 29 3.90 6.28 -0.48
CA SER A 29 3.93 5.00 -1.20
C SER A 29 3.85 3.80 -0.25
N VAL A 30 4.65 3.81 0.82
CA VAL A 30 4.68 2.72 1.80
C VAL A 30 3.36 2.68 2.58
N LEU A 31 2.85 3.84 2.99
CA LEU A 31 1.58 3.92 3.72
C LEU A 31 0.42 3.41 2.87
N ASN A 32 0.36 3.77 1.59
CA ASN A 32 -0.68 3.29 0.67
C ASN A 32 -0.62 1.77 0.49
N GLN A 33 0.58 1.17 0.39
CA GLN A 33 0.72 -0.28 0.28
C GLN A 33 0.22 -1.00 1.54
N ILE A 34 0.54 -0.46 2.73
CA ILE A 34 0.05 -1.02 4.00
C ILE A 34 -1.47 -0.89 4.10
N LEU A 35 -2.04 0.27 3.76
CA LEU A 35 -3.48 0.51 3.79
C LEU A 35 -4.22 -0.39 2.80
N GLU A 36 -3.70 -0.61 1.60
CA GLU A 36 -4.29 -1.54 0.63
C GLU A 36 -4.25 -3.00 1.11
N ALA A 37 -3.14 -3.43 1.70
CA ALA A 37 -3.02 -4.77 2.30
C ALA A 37 -4.04 -4.96 3.44
N GLN A 38 -4.14 -3.99 4.35
CA GLN A 38 -5.09 -4.01 5.45
C GLN A 38 -6.55 -3.97 4.97
N ALA A 39 -6.84 -3.15 3.97
CA ALA A 39 -8.19 -3.06 3.39
C ALA A 39 -8.58 -4.39 2.74
N THR A 40 -7.66 -5.02 2.01
CA THR A 40 -7.90 -6.31 1.35
C THR A 40 -8.11 -7.42 2.37
N GLU A 41 -7.32 -7.46 3.44
CA GLU A 41 -7.46 -8.42 4.55
C GLU A 41 -8.78 -8.21 5.30
N THR A 42 -9.11 -6.96 5.64
CA THR A 42 -10.34 -6.62 6.38
C THR A 42 -11.59 -6.91 5.57
N LEU A 43 -11.56 -6.59 4.28
CA LEU A 43 -12.69 -6.82 3.39
C LEU A 43 -12.72 -8.25 2.85
N VAL A 44 -11.68 -9.06 3.11
CA VAL A 44 -11.47 -10.40 2.54
C VAL A 44 -11.64 -10.39 1.01
N ALA A 45 -11.29 -9.29 0.35
CA ALA A 45 -11.51 -9.08 -1.06
C ALA A 45 -10.59 -8.00 -1.60
N GLY A 46 -9.88 -8.28 -2.69
CA GLY A 46 -9.06 -7.31 -3.39
C GLY A 46 -9.88 -6.19 -4.05
N ARG A 47 -9.16 -5.18 -4.55
CA ARG A 47 -9.77 -4.07 -5.29
C ARG A 47 -10.46 -4.63 -6.56
N TYR A 48 -11.76 -4.34 -6.69
CA TYR A 48 -12.64 -4.85 -7.74
C TYR A 48 -12.88 -6.37 -7.74
N GLU A 49 -12.35 -7.10 -6.76
CA GLU A 49 -12.54 -8.55 -6.65
C GLU A 49 -13.93 -8.86 -6.09
N ARG A 50 -14.58 -9.86 -6.69
CA ARG A 50 -15.85 -10.40 -6.17
C ARG A 50 -15.54 -11.63 -5.34
N ASN A 51 -15.48 -11.45 -4.02
CA ASN A 51 -15.50 -12.54 -3.06
C ASN A 51 -16.89 -12.65 -2.41
N GLU A 52 -17.38 -13.87 -2.21
CA GLU A 52 -18.61 -14.16 -1.48
C GLU A 52 -18.45 -13.92 0.03
N GLU A 53 -17.22 -14.07 0.55
CA GLU A 53 -16.88 -13.82 1.96
C GLU A 53 -16.59 -12.35 2.27
N ARG A 54 -16.84 -11.44 1.31
CA ARG A 54 -16.54 -10.02 1.47
C ARG A 54 -17.30 -9.41 2.65
N ALA A 55 -16.58 -8.90 3.64
CA ALA A 55 -17.15 -8.36 4.87
C ALA A 55 -17.56 -6.86 4.79
N GLY A 56 -17.69 -6.28 3.60
CA GLY A 56 -17.96 -4.84 3.43
C GLY A 56 -18.97 -4.48 2.33
N TYR A 57 -19.67 -3.37 2.55
CA TYR A 57 -20.65 -2.80 1.61
C TYR A 57 -19.97 -2.32 0.31
N ARG A 58 -20.71 -2.40 -0.80
CA ARG A 58 -20.29 -1.88 -2.11
C ARG A 58 -20.76 -0.46 -2.33
#